data_AF-A0A496YMC4-F1
#
_entry.id   AF-A0A496YMC4-F1
#
_cell.length_a   1.000
_cell.length_b   1.000
_cell.length_c   1.000
_cell.angle_alpha   90.00
_cell.angle_beta   90.00
_cell.angle_gamma   90.00
#
_symmetry.space_group_name_H-M   'P 1'
#
loop_
_entity.id
_entity.type
_entity.pdbx_description
1 polymer ?
#
loop_
_entity_poly.entity_id
_entity_poly.type
_entity_poly.pdbx_seq_one_letter_code
_entity_poly.pdbx_strand_id
1 'polypeptide(L)'
;MRSPIIHYILATTKKLQALIRHDRESFQDTRFLHMLARKEFGPMAAGIVGASEDQIEELERILETLKQNGPLFDAFIKSFIFQDVGRSTTLRDKYQKEINPADLAQAGAFFVEKERIHEKYHLEPGGEECLLFLIRHHGLVHHIVRGELSFSAIQETLAPANKELFDAFFVFSFIMLSALREDLIREDLAERLFAIRAMCHKIIDGETTLNAQLETLFHQRGKLFHALSTYQKKGLPKGSKPADYLASPRWEKVDRKESLRAGRMIFAMERLFRLHGIRYVEFRDLARHMLNVPIKYIYKERKLSSIGYAMFEKELFEALRIYNTLQQLAEETRHFILDRLIGDKVRIYGYEKTSGYLTYENRLKLILVGLLGSKKFRQNHATVCINFLELSRKIEKRYEAINAYLNPLSMKKLWEDKRQVDHFFKAKTGLLLRKEPFPHVLSLDFRDRINIPQKVTYMGTINNVEQLKNYFHYSLRSLRKHPYYTEDYELQLEQAFEKRLTEIIESMLSQTEKQMALIEDFEELHNLFTDLMERSFDLGFSEDQRHRLNDLYEFRKDNLKRQKLREIEEILKTVLDREELRDHWESIKWYLQQNRRFFGKEFENLIAKKFDEVYGKIAPSLEAS
;
A
#
# COMPACT_ATOMS: atom_id res chain seq x y z
N MET A 1 -11.40 11.34 7.61
CA MET A 1 -10.28 10.55 8.21
C MET A 1 -9.09 11.47 8.41
N ARG A 2 -8.59 11.63 9.65
CA ARG A 2 -7.40 12.46 9.93
C ARG A 2 -6.18 11.89 9.18
N SER A 3 -5.37 12.76 8.58
CA SER A 3 -4.17 12.34 7.83
C SER A 3 -3.27 11.45 8.70
N PRO A 4 -2.84 10.27 8.23
CA PRO A 4 -1.94 9.36 8.96
C PRO A 4 -0.65 10.05 9.46
N ILE A 5 -0.19 11.09 8.76
CA ILE A 5 1.01 11.87 9.10
C ILE A 5 0.80 12.67 10.39
N ILE A 6 -0.33 13.37 10.51
CA ILE A 6 -0.63 14.19 11.70
C ILE A 6 -0.74 13.29 12.93
N HIS A 7 -1.35 12.11 12.80
CA HIS A 7 -1.41 11.15 13.89
C HIS A 7 -0.01 10.69 14.34
N TYR A 8 0.90 10.43 13.39
CA TYR A 8 2.25 9.99 13.71
C TYR A 8 3.05 11.08 14.43
N ILE A 9 3.02 12.32 13.93
CA ILE A 9 3.64 13.48 14.59
C ILE A 9 3.09 13.65 16.01
N LEU A 10 1.77 13.59 16.18
CA LEU A 10 1.17 13.70 17.52
C LEU A 10 1.60 12.56 18.44
N ALA A 11 1.71 11.33 17.93
CA ALA A 11 2.15 10.19 18.73
C ALA A 11 3.61 10.34 19.18
N THR A 12 4.51 10.77 18.30
CA THR A 12 5.92 10.99 18.66
C THR A 12 6.08 12.15 19.64
N THR A 13 5.37 13.26 19.43
CA THR A 13 5.42 14.41 20.34
C THR A 13 4.83 14.08 21.71
N LYS A 14 3.79 13.26 21.78
CA LYS A 14 3.24 12.76 23.07
C LYS A 14 4.25 11.92 23.84
N LYS A 15 4.93 10.99 23.17
CA LYS A 15 5.98 10.16 23.79
C LYS A 15 7.17 11.00 24.26
N LEU A 16 7.59 12.00 23.47
CA LEU A 16 8.59 12.97 23.90
C LEU A 16 8.15 13.74 25.15
N GLN A 17 6.93 14.27 25.15
CA GLN A 17 6.36 14.99 26.29
C GLN A 17 6.27 14.11 27.54
N ALA A 18 5.92 12.82 27.39
CA ALA A 18 5.88 11.85 28.47
C ALA A 18 7.25 11.71 29.14
N LEU A 19 8.33 11.54 28.36
CA LEU A 19 9.70 11.48 28.89
C LEU A 19 10.11 12.79 29.58
N ILE A 20 9.81 13.95 28.99
CA ILE A 20 10.14 15.27 29.60
C ILE A 20 9.45 15.47 30.94
N ARG A 21 8.25 14.91 31.13
CA ARG A 21 7.43 15.02 32.34
C ARG A 21 7.65 13.88 33.32
N HIS A 22 8.51 12.91 32.99
CA HIS A 22 8.64 11.63 33.72
C HIS A 22 7.30 10.88 33.89
N ASP A 23 6.39 11.04 32.93
CA ASP A 23 5.10 10.36 32.88
C ASP A 23 5.25 9.03 32.13
N ARG A 24 5.81 8.04 32.84
CA ARG A 24 6.12 6.71 32.28
C ARG A 24 4.88 5.97 31.76
N GLU A 25 3.73 6.16 32.40
CA GLU A 25 2.46 5.54 31.98
C GLU A 25 1.99 6.04 30.61
N SER A 26 2.17 7.33 30.32
CA SER A 26 1.82 7.91 29.03
C SER A 26 2.83 7.61 27.92
N PHE A 27 4.01 7.06 28.23
CA PHE A 27 5.04 6.77 27.23
C PHE A 27 4.68 5.54 26.38
N GLN A 28 4.03 4.52 26.93
CA GLN A 28 3.66 3.29 26.22
C GLN A 28 2.20 2.92 26.45
N ASP A 29 1.54 2.33 25.45
CA ASP A 29 0.23 1.72 25.64
C ASP A 29 0.33 0.43 26.48
N THR A 30 0.26 0.58 27.80
CA THR A 30 0.36 -0.51 28.78
C THR A 30 -0.71 -1.59 28.57
N ARG A 31 -1.92 -1.21 28.16
CA ARG A 31 -3.02 -2.16 27.92
C ARG A 31 -2.73 -3.04 26.71
N PHE A 32 -2.30 -2.42 25.61
CA PHE A 32 -1.91 -3.15 24.41
C PHE A 32 -0.70 -4.05 24.65
N LEU A 33 0.33 -3.56 25.34
CA LEU A 33 1.53 -4.34 25.64
C LEU A 33 1.24 -5.49 26.62
N HIS A 34 0.33 -5.32 27.56
CA HIS A 34 -0.14 -6.40 28.43
C HIS A 34 -0.94 -7.46 27.65
N MET A 35 -1.77 -7.04 26.67
CA MET A 35 -2.44 -7.98 25.76
C MET A 35 -1.43 -8.80 24.96
N LEU A 36 -0.35 -8.17 24.47
CA LEU A 36 0.75 -8.87 23.81
C LEU A 36 1.49 -9.81 24.76
N ALA A 37 1.74 -9.40 26.00
CA ALA A 37 2.34 -10.26 27.01
C ALA A 37 1.50 -11.53 27.22
N ARG A 38 0.17 -11.40 27.32
CA ARG A 38 -0.74 -12.53 27.44
C ARG A 38 -0.73 -13.45 26.21
N LYS A 39 -0.57 -12.88 25.02
CA LYS A 39 -0.43 -13.66 23.78
C LYS A 39 0.86 -14.48 23.76
N GLU A 40 1.92 -13.95 24.35
CA GLU A 40 3.28 -14.51 24.26
C GLU A 40 3.59 -15.49 25.38
N PHE A 41 3.12 -15.20 26.58
CA PHE A 41 3.41 -15.94 27.81
C PHE A 41 2.17 -16.61 28.44
N GLY A 42 0.99 -16.42 27.85
CA GLY A 42 -0.27 -16.99 28.31
C GLY A 42 -1.08 -16.06 29.22
N PRO A 43 -2.32 -16.45 29.57
CA PRO A 43 -3.30 -15.57 30.24
C PRO A 43 -2.88 -15.11 31.64
N MET A 44 -1.92 -15.80 32.27
CA MET A 44 -1.41 -15.51 33.62
C MET A 44 -0.24 -14.50 33.63
N ALA A 45 0.16 -13.95 32.47
CA ALA A 45 1.18 -12.91 32.41
C ALA A 45 0.71 -11.66 33.20
N ALA A 46 1.51 -11.23 34.17
CA ALA A 46 1.17 -10.13 35.09
C ALA A 46 1.80 -8.77 34.68
N GLY A 47 2.66 -8.76 33.65
CA GLY A 47 3.41 -7.56 33.21
C GLY A 47 3.22 -7.23 31.73
N ILE A 48 3.95 -6.22 31.26
CA ILE A 48 4.01 -5.81 29.85
C ILE A 48 5.28 -6.35 29.18
N VAL A 49 5.32 -6.33 27.85
CA VAL A 49 6.49 -6.70 27.03
C VAL A 49 7.19 -5.49 26.39
N GLY A 50 6.85 -4.29 26.86
CA GLY A 50 7.39 -3.02 26.38
C GLY A 50 8.83 -2.78 26.79
N ALA A 51 9.24 -1.51 26.84
CA ALA A 51 10.54 -1.15 27.38
C ALA A 51 10.45 -1.26 28.92
N SER A 52 11.51 -1.72 29.57
CA SER A 52 11.55 -1.78 31.03
C SER A 52 11.58 -0.38 31.65
N GLU A 53 11.23 -0.28 32.94
CA GLU A 53 11.31 0.99 33.67
C GLU A 53 12.74 1.56 33.65
N ASP A 54 13.75 0.72 33.85
CA ASP A 54 15.17 1.11 33.78
C ASP A 54 15.56 1.68 32.41
N GLN A 55 15.01 1.10 31.34
CA GLN A 55 15.25 1.56 29.97
C GLN A 55 14.59 2.93 29.73
N ILE A 56 13.38 3.15 30.24
CA ILE A 56 12.70 4.45 30.14
C ILE A 56 13.44 5.50 30.98
N GLU A 57 13.88 5.14 32.18
CA GLU A 57 14.66 6.02 33.06
C GLU A 57 16.01 6.41 32.45
N GLU A 58 16.69 5.51 31.73
CA GLU A 58 17.89 5.86 30.98
C GLU A 58 17.57 6.88 29.86
N LEU A 59 16.44 6.78 29.15
CA LEU A 59 16.03 7.79 28.15
C LEU A 59 15.77 9.15 28.80
N GLU A 60 15.11 9.15 29.96
CA GLU A 60 14.87 10.37 30.75
C GLU A 60 16.20 11.03 31.14
N ARG A 61 17.17 10.26 31.63
CA ARG A 61 18.51 10.77 32.00
C ARG A 61 19.28 11.33 30.79
N ILE A 62 19.17 10.69 29.63
CA ILE A 62 19.76 11.22 28.39
C ILE A 62 19.11 12.57 28.03
N LEU A 63 17.79 12.67 28.10
CA LEU A 63 17.07 13.91 27.80
C LEU A 63 17.41 15.06 28.76
N GLU A 64 17.57 14.79 30.05
CA GLU A 64 18.03 15.80 31.02
C GLU A 64 19.41 16.33 30.69
N THR A 65 20.30 15.49 30.17
CA THR A 65 21.62 15.91 29.68
C THR A 65 21.48 16.79 28.44
N LEU A 66 20.63 16.39 27.48
CA LEU A 66 20.41 17.16 26.25
C LEU A 66 19.83 18.56 26.51
N LYS A 67 18.96 18.71 27.51
CA LYS A 67 18.38 20.02 27.90
C LYS A 67 19.43 21.07 28.29
N GLN A 68 20.62 20.64 28.70
CA GLN A 68 21.72 21.56 29.06
C GLN A 68 22.33 22.23 27.81
N ASN A 69 22.12 21.64 26.63
CA ASN A 69 22.55 22.19 25.33
C ASN A 69 21.34 22.80 24.61
N GLY A 70 21.08 24.09 24.86
CA GLY A 70 19.94 24.84 24.31
C GLY A 70 19.75 24.67 22.79
N PRO A 71 20.76 24.95 21.96
CA PRO A 71 20.62 24.88 20.51
C PRO A 71 20.31 23.46 19.99
N LEU A 72 20.96 22.44 20.56
CA LEU A 72 20.68 21.05 20.20
C LEU A 72 19.29 20.62 20.66
N PHE A 73 18.90 20.99 21.87
CA PHE A 73 17.60 20.61 22.43
C PHE A 73 16.45 21.26 21.65
N ASP A 74 16.57 22.55 21.30
CA ASP A 74 15.61 23.26 20.46
C ASP A 74 15.47 22.60 19.07
N ALA A 75 16.60 22.29 18.43
CA ALA A 75 16.63 21.56 17.17
C ALA A 75 15.99 20.16 17.27
N PHE A 76 16.25 19.45 18.38
CA PHE A 76 15.66 18.14 18.66
C PHE A 76 14.15 18.19 18.86
N ILE A 77 13.61 19.17 19.59
CA ILE A 77 12.15 19.32 19.72
C ILE A 77 11.53 19.61 18.35
N LYS A 78 12.15 20.50 17.56
CA LYS A 78 11.66 20.87 16.22
C LYS A 78 11.76 19.72 15.22
N SER A 79 12.71 18.79 15.36
CA SER A 79 12.85 17.66 14.42
C SER A 79 11.61 16.76 14.38
N PHE A 80 10.87 16.61 15.49
CA PHE A 80 9.61 15.86 15.53
C PHE A 80 8.51 16.44 14.64
N ILE A 81 8.53 17.76 14.43
CA ILE A 81 7.58 18.43 13.54
C ILE A 81 7.96 18.19 12.07
N PHE A 82 9.26 18.16 11.78
CA PHE A 82 9.78 18.06 10.41
C PHE A 82 10.04 16.63 9.92
N GLN A 83 9.92 15.63 10.79
CA GLN A 83 10.26 14.22 10.50
C GLN A 83 9.60 13.66 9.23
N ASP A 84 8.39 14.11 8.90
CA ASP A 84 7.64 13.62 7.75
C ASP A 84 7.57 14.60 6.56
N VAL A 85 8.33 15.71 6.58
CA VAL A 85 8.36 16.68 5.46
C VAL A 85 8.73 16.01 4.14
N GLY A 86 9.60 14.99 4.20
CA GLY A 86 9.98 14.19 3.04
C GLY A 86 8.82 13.48 2.32
N ARG A 87 7.64 13.37 2.94
CA ARG A 87 6.42 12.79 2.35
C ARG A 87 5.57 13.77 1.54
N SER A 88 5.87 15.07 1.57
CA SER A 88 5.11 16.09 0.85
C SER A 88 5.09 15.81 -0.66
N THR A 89 3.93 15.47 -1.23
CA THR A 89 3.79 15.13 -2.65
C THR A 89 4.22 16.30 -3.54
N THR A 90 3.79 17.52 -3.21
CA THR A 90 4.13 18.73 -3.95
C THR A 90 5.64 18.97 -4.04
N LEU A 91 6.36 18.80 -2.93
CA LEU A 91 7.82 18.98 -2.91
C LEU A 91 8.55 17.83 -3.60
N ARG A 92 8.05 16.59 -3.45
CA ARG A 92 8.63 15.43 -4.14
C ARG A 92 8.48 15.52 -5.65
N ASP A 93 7.35 16.03 -6.14
CA ASP A 93 7.13 16.24 -7.57
C ASP A 93 8.02 17.39 -8.09
N LYS A 94 8.12 18.50 -7.33
CA LYS A 94 9.00 19.63 -7.66
C LYS A 94 10.48 19.23 -7.78
N TYR A 95 10.97 18.39 -6.87
CA TYR A 95 12.39 18.02 -6.78
C TYR A 95 12.69 16.57 -7.15
N GLN A 96 11.84 15.92 -7.95
CA GLN A 96 11.93 14.48 -8.24
C GLN A 96 13.31 14.01 -8.74
N LYS A 97 14.06 14.88 -9.40
CA LYS A 97 15.41 14.58 -9.94
C LYS A 97 16.55 14.76 -8.93
N GLU A 98 16.31 15.46 -7.83
CA GLU A 98 17.30 15.85 -6.83
C GLU A 98 17.18 15.06 -5.53
N ILE A 99 16.13 14.24 -5.38
CA ILE A 99 15.90 13.44 -4.18
C ILE A 99 15.85 11.95 -4.48
N ASN A 100 16.28 11.15 -3.51
CA ASN A 100 16.07 9.71 -3.57
C ASN A 100 14.57 9.39 -3.37
N PRO A 101 13.90 8.71 -4.33
CA PRO A 101 12.49 8.41 -4.22
C PRO A 101 12.15 7.39 -3.10
N ALA A 102 13.14 6.67 -2.57
CA ALA A 102 12.95 5.69 -1.49
C ALA A 102 13.26 6.24 -0.10
N ASP A 103 14.16 7.23 0.01
CA ASP A 103 14.64 7.74 1.29
C ASP A 103 13.89 9.02 1.68
N LEU A 104 12.92 8.88 2.59
CA LEU A 104 12.11 9.99 3.06
C LEU A 104 12.90 10.94 3.96
N ALA A 105 13.85 10.43 4.74
CA ALA A 105 14.61 11.22 5.71
C ALA A 105 15.59 12.16 4.99
N GLN A 106 16.34 11.64 4.03
CA GLN A 106 17.23 12.48 3.20
C GLN A 106 16.44 13.51 2.38
N ALA A 107 15.31 13.12 1.78
CA ALA A 107 14.45 14.05 1.05
C ALA A 107 13.90 15.16 1.98
N GLY A 108 13.49 14.81 3.20
CA GLY A 108 13.00 15.77 4.19
C GLY A 108 14.06 16.81 4.58
N ALA A 109 15.28 16.36 4.88
CA ALA A 109 16.39 17.27 5.17
C ALA A 109 16.71 18.19 3.98
N PHE A 110 16.74 17.63 2.77
CA PHE A 110 16.93 18.41 1.54
C PHE A 110 15.85 19.48 1.36
N PHE A 111 14.58 19.16 1.62
CA PHE A 111 13.50 20.15 1.52
C PHE A 111 13.62 21.26 2.56
N VAL A 112 13.95 20.93 3.81
CA VAL A 112 14.10 21.92 4.89
C VAL A 112 15.24 22.89 4.60
N GLU A 113 16.33 22.40 4.03
CA GLU A 113 17.48 23.20 3.59
C GLU A 113 17.14 24.03 2.34
N LYS A 114 16.68 23.37 1.26
CA LYS A 114 16.46 23.99 -0.05
C LYS A 114 15.35 25.05 -0.07
N GLU A 115 14.26 24.81 0.66
CA GLU A 115 13.14 25.75 0.79
C GLU A 115 13.31 26.73 1.97
N ARG A 116 14.46 26.68 2.67
CA ARG A 116 14.76 27.52 3.84
C ARG A 116 13.63 27.48 4.88
N ILE A 117 13.06 26.28 5.10
CA ILE A 117 11.91 26.10 5.99
C ILE A 117 12.30 26.42 7.43
N HIS A 118 13.51 26.01 7.82
CA HIS A 118 14.06 26.17 9.17
C HIS A 118 14.10 27.65 9.62
N GLU A 119 14.32 28.60 8.71
CA GLU A 119 14.40 30.04 9.02
C GLU A 119 13.10 30.60 9.61
N LYS A 120 11.96 29.98 9.28
CA LYS A 120 10.64 30.40 9.77
C LYS A 120 10.39 30.00 11.23
N TYR A 121 11.26 29.18 11.82
CA TYR A 121 11.07 28.57 13.14
C TYR A 121 12.05 29.08 14.19
N HIS A 122 12.77 30.18 13.91
CA HIS A 122 13.65 30.89 14.84
C HIS A 122 14.49 29.94 15.70
N LEU A 123 15.34 29.13 15.05
CA LEU A 123 16.29 28.26 15.74
C LEU A 123 17.32 29.09 16.49
N GLU A 124 17.78 28.58 17.63
CA GLU A 124 18.95 29.15 18.31
C GLU A 124 20.21 29.04 17.42
N PRO A 125 21.19 29.95 17.57
CA PRO A 125 22.44 29.88 16.81
C PRO A 125 23.12 28.51 16.94
N GLY A 126 23.44 27.88 15.80
CA GLY A 126 24.03 26.53 15.74
C GLY A 126 23.02 25.37 15.71
N GLY A 127 21.72 25.64 15.91
CA GLY A 127 20.67 24.62 15.89
C GLY A 127 20.33 24.07 14.50
N GLU A 128 20.65 24.81 13.43
CA GLU A 128 20.33 24.42 12.04
C GLU A 128 21.01 23.10 11.63
N GLU A 129 22.32 22.99 11.84
CA GLU A 129 23.07 21.77 11.50
C GLU A 129 22.56 20.56 12.29
N CYS A 130 22.25 20.77 13.58
CA CYS A 130 21.65 19.75 14.44
C CYS A 130 20.28 19.31 13.90
N LEU A 131 19.43 20.26 13.51
CA LEU A 131 18.10 19.96 12.98
C LEU A 131 18.21 19.16 11.68
N LEU A 132 19.04 19.62 10.74
CA LEU A 132 19.24 18.93 9.45
C LEU A 132 19.80 17.53 9.66
N PHE A 133 20.74 17.35 10.59
CA PHE A 133 21.28 16.04 10.96
C PHE A 133 20.18 15.10 11.48
N LEU A 134 19.38 15.55 12.45
CA LEU A 134 18.31 14.75 13.04
C LEU A 134 17.26 14.35 12.00
N ILE A 135 16.81 15.28 11.16
CA ILE A 135 15.86 14.98 10.08
C ILE A 135 16.48 14.01 9.07
N ARG A 136 17.75 14.17 8.70
CA ARG A 136 18.41 13.33 7.70
C ARG A 136 18.55 11.88 8.14
N HIS A 137 18.71 11.64 9.44
CA HIS A 137 19.04 10.31 9.96
C HIS A 137 17.93 9.64 10.79
N HIS A 138 16.79 10.30 11.07
CA HIS A 138 15.75 9.76 11.96
C HIS A 138 15.25 8.34 11.64
N GLY A 139 15.25 7.94 10.36
CA GLY A 139 14.81 6.60 9.94
C GLY A 139 15.91 5.52 9.99
N LEU A 140 17.17 5.89 10.25
CA LEU A 140 18.33 5.02 10.03
C LEU A 140 18.30 3.77 10.90
N VAL A 141 18.03 3.90 12.21
CA VAL A 141 17.93 2.75 13.13
C VAL A 141 16.81 1.80 12.70
N HIS A 142 15.66 2.35 12.30
CA HIS A 142 14.53 1.57 11.84
C HIS A 142 14.88 0.71 10.63
N HIS A 143 15.54 1.30 9.64
CA HIS A 143 15.98 0.60 8.45
C HIS A 143 17.07 -0.45 8.76
N ILE A 144 17.97 -0.20 9.73
CA ILE A 144 18.96 -1.20 10.17
C ILE A 144 18.27 -2.39 10.85
N VAL A 145 17.30 -2.15 11.74
CA VAL A 145 16.55 -3.22 12.44
C VAL A 145 15.81 -4.11 11.45
N ARG A 146 15.30 -3.54 10.36
CA ARG A 146 14.65 -4.28 9.25
C ARG A 146 15.64 -4.92 8.26
N GLY A 147 16.95 -4.70 8.41
CA GLY A 147 17.96 -5.16 7.46
C GLY A 147 17.93 -4.43 6.11
N GLU A 148 17.09 -3.40 5.95
CA GLU A 148 17.00 -2.55 4.76
C GLU A 148 18.34 -1.84 4.54
N LEU A 149 18.92 -1.30 5.62
CA LEU A 149 20.28 -0.78 5.68
C LEU A 149 21.20 -1.80 6.35
N SER A 150 22.48 -1.80 5.96
CA SER A 150 23.51 -2.54 6.70
C SER A 150 23.84 -1.81 7.99
N PHE A 151 24.27 -2.55 9.03
CA PHE A 151 24.73 -1.91 10.28
C PHE A 151 25.87 -0.91 10.03
N SER A 152 26.70 -1.12 8.99
CA SER A 152 27.75 -0.18 8.59
C SER A 152 27.25 1.24 8.29
N ALA A 153 25.97 1.41 7.94
CA ALA A 153 25.38 2.73 7.69
C ALA A 153 25.36 3.62 8.95
N ILE A 154 25.47 3.06 10.15
CA ILE A 154 25.60 3.85 11.39
C ILE A 154 26.82 4.77 11.38
N GLN A 155 27.82 4.50 10.53
CA GLN A 155 28.98 5.38 10.36
C GLN A 155 28.61 6.83 10.02
N GLU A 156 27.48 7.05 9.31
CA GLU A 156 26.99 8.38 8.98
C GLU A 156 26.67 9.22 10.22
N THR A 157 26.16 8.59 11.28
CA THR A 157 25.81 9.28 12.53
C THR A 157 26.99 9.42 13.49
N LEU A 158 28.07 8.67 13.25
CA LEU A 158 29.32 8.76 14.01
C LEU A 158 30.27 9.83 13.44
N ALA A 159 30.09 10.24 12.18
CA ALA A 159 30.96 11.18 11.49
C ALA A 159 31.13 12.54 12.20
N PRO A 160 30.08 13.12 12.83
CA PRO A 160 30.25 14.37 13.60
C PRO A 160 31.11 14.24 14.86
N ALA A 161 31.41 13.02 15.32
CA ALA A 161 32.16 12.74 16.55
C ALA A 161 31.61 13.48 17.79
N ASN A 162 30.29 13.68 17.86
CA ASN A 162 29.60 14.39 18.94
C ASN A 162 28.62 13.44 19.65
N LYS A 163 28.88 13.17 20.94
CA LYS A 163 28.07 12.27 21.78
C LYS A 163 26.67 12.78 22.03
N GLU A 164 26.51 14.07 22.33
CA GLU A 164 25.20 14.67 22.60
C GLU A 164 24.32 14.64 21.36
N LEU A 165 24.88 14.97 20.19
CA LEU A 165 24.16 14.89 18.92
C LEU A 165 23.76 13.44 18.59
N PHE A 166 24.66 12.47 18.85
CA PHE A 166 24.33 11.05 18.70
C PHE A 166 23.22 10.60 19.67
N ASP A 167 23.24 11.07 20.90
CA ASP A 167 22.23 10.77 21.90
C ASP A 167 20.87 11.38 21.55
N ALA A 168 20.84 12.61 21.02
CA ALA A 168 19.63 13.20 20.45
C ALA A 168 19.08 12.35 19.31
N PHE A 169 19.94 11.90 18.38
CA PHE A 169 19.56 10.97 17.31
C PHE A 169 19.02 9.64 17.84
N PHE A 170 19.66 9.08 18.87
CA PHE A 170 19.27 7.82 19.48
C PHE A 170 17.88 7.90 20.12
N VAL A 171 17.65 8.90 20.98
CA VAL A 171 16.35 9.14 21.61
C VAL A 171 15.29 9.43 20.56
N PHE A 172 15.61 10.25 19.55
CA PHE A 172 14.69 10.55 18.47
C PHE A 172 14.26 9.27 17.73
N SER A 173 15.22 8.45 17.34
CA SER A 173 14.97 7.17 16.66
C SER A 173 14.17 6.20 17.52
N PHE A 174 14.44 6.15 18.83
CA PHE A 174 13.74 5.29 19.78
C PHE A 174 12.26 5.68 19.90
N ILE A 175 11.98 6.98 20.04
CA ILE A 175 10.62 7.52 20.10
C ILE A 175 9.89 7.27 18.78
N MET A 176 10.56 7.51 17.64
CA MET A 176 10.01 7.28 16.30
C MET A 176 9.57 5.83 16.10
N LEU A 177 10.42 4.89 16.50
CA LEU A 177 10.14 3.46 16.41
C LEU A 177 8.97 3.06 17.31
N SER A 178 8.97 3.52 18.56
CA SER A 178 7.90 3.27 19.53
C SER A 178 6.56 3.84 19.06
N ALA A 179 6.55 5.02 18.43
CA ALA A 179 5.34 5.65 17.91
C ALA A 179 4.82 5.01 16.62
N LEU A 180 5.70 4.36 15.83
CA LEU A 180 5.30 3.74 14.56
C LEU A 180 4.37 2.56 14.82
N ARG A 181 4.74 1.73 15.80
CA ARG A 181 3.98 0.58 16.29
C ARG A 181 4.49 0.20 17.68
N GLU A 182 3.58 0.06 18.65
CA GLU A 182 3.95 -0.24 20.04
C GLU A 182 4.65 -1.59 20.22
N ASP A 183 4.44 -2.55 19.32
CA ASP A 183 5.06 -3.87 19.41
C ASP A 183 6.46 -3.95 18.76
N LEU A 184 6.99 -2.84 18.23
CA LEU A 184 8.33 -2.80 17.67
C LEU A 184 9.40 -2.69 18.75
N ILE A 185 9.27 -1.74 19.69
CA ILE A 185 10.22 -1.54 20.77
C ILE A 185 9.78 -2.32 22.00
N ARG A 186 10.15 -3.59 22.00
CA ARG A 186 10.02 -4.50 23.15
C ARG A 186 11.34 -4.55 23.91
N GLU A 187 11.30 -5.01 25.16
CA GLU A 187 12.44 -5.03 26.09
C GLU A 187 13.74 -5.54 25.45
N ASP A 188 13.67 -6.68 24.74
CA ASP A 188 14.85 -7.33 24.13
C ASP A 188 15.46 -6.48 23.00
N LEU A 189 14.63 -5.78 22.21
CA LEU A 189 15.13 -4.89 21.17
C LEU A 189 15.67 -3.59 21.77
N ALA A 190 14.98 -3.04 22.77
CA ALA A 190 15.45 -1.85 23.49
C ALA A 190 16.82 -2.07 24.12
N GLU A 191 17.04 -3.21 24.79
CA GLU A 191 18.34 -3.60 25.35
C GLU A 191 19.43 -3.61 24.26
N ARG A 192 19.13 -4.21 23.11
CA ARG A 192 20.05 -4.23 21.97
C ARG A 192 20.36 -2.82 21.43
N LEU A 193 19.39 -1.92 21.40
CA LEU A 193 19.59 -0.54 20.98
C LEU A 193 20.50 0.21 21.97
N PHE A 194 20.32 0.02 23.29
CA PHE A 194 21.22 0.60 24.29
C PHE A 194 22.65 0.05 24.19
N ALA A 195 22.81 -1.25 23.93
CA ALA A 195 24.12 -1.84 23.67
C ALA A 195 24.79 -1.24 22.42
N ILE A 196 24.02 -0.96 21.37
CA ILE A 196 24.51 -0.24 20.18
C ILE A 196 24.93 1.19 20.54
N ARG A 197 24.13 1.92 21.33
CA ARG A 197 24.49 3.27 21.82
C ARG A 197 25.82 3.25 22.57
N ALA A 198 25.97 2.36 23.54
CA ALA A 198 27.20 2.25 24.32
C ALA A 198 28.42 1.95 23.44
N MET A 199 28.27 1.07 22.44
CA MET A 199 29.32 0.82 21.45
C MET A 199 29.65 2.05 20.60
N CYS A 200 28.63 2.79 20.16
CA CYS A 200 28.82 4.02 19.38
C CYS A 200 29.55 5.11 20.19
N HIS A 201 29.25 5.26 21.47
CA HIS A 201 29.99 6.15 22.37
C HIS A 201 31.47 5.81 22.43
N LYS A 202 31.82 4.52 22.61
CA LYS A 202 33.22 4.07 22.59
C LYS A 202 33.93 4.36 21.27
N ILE A 203 33.20 4.32 20.15
CA ILE A 203 33.76 4.69 18.84
C ILE A 203 34.00 6.20 18.77
N ILE A 204 33.06 7.01 19.26
CA ILE A 204 33.19 8.47 19.31
C ILE A 204 34.36 8.89 20.21
N ASP A 205 34.57 8.18 21.33
CA ASP A 205 35.70 8.39 22.24
C ASP A 205 37.06 7.93 21.66
N GLY A 206 37.06 7.26 20.51
CA GLY A 206 38.27 6.71 19.90
C GLY A 206 38.82 5.46 20.59
N GLU A 207 38.11 4.87 21.56
CA GLU A 207 38.51 3.61 22.22
C GLU A 207 38.51 2.43 21.23
N THR A 208 37.69 2.51 20.18
CA THR A 208 37.57 1.47 19.16
C THR A 208 37.11 2.07 17.83
N THR A 209 37.04 1.24 16.79
CA THR A 209 36.50 1.65 15.49
C THR A 209 35.33 0.75 15.11
N LEU A 210 34.41 1.26 14.27
CA LEU A 210 33.30 0.46 13.75
C LEU A 210 33.79 -0.80 13.03
N ASN A 211 34.90 -0.69 12.27
CA ASN A 211 35.50 -1.84 11.59
C ASN A 211 36.04 -2.88 12.57
N ALA A 212 36.71 -2.47 13.65
CA ALA A 212 37.21 -3.40 14.66
C ALA A 212 36.07 -4.14 15.39
N GLN A 213 34.98 -3.43 15.70
CA GLN A 213 33.77 -4.03 16.29
C GLN A 213 33.12 -5.04 15.33
N LEU A 214 32.97 -4.66 14.06
CA LEU A 214 32.44 -5.55 13.02
C LEU A 214 33.33 -6.79 12.81
N GLU A 215 34.65 -6.65 12.79
CA GLU A 215 35.57 -7.78 12.66
C GLU A 215 35.46 -8.76 13.84
N THR A 216 35.29 -8.24 15.07
CA THR A 216 35.04 -9.07 16.25
C THR A 216 33.77 -9.90 16.07
N LEU A 217 32.68 -9.25 15.62
CA LEU A 217 31.40 -9.89 15.34
C LEU A 217 31.49 -10.91 14.20
N PHE A 218 32.24 -10.62 13.13
CA PHE A 218 32.47 -11.55 12.04
C PHE A 218 33.28 -12.75 12.51
N HIS A 219 34.36 -12.53 13.25
CA HIS A 219 35.22 -13.61 13.71
C HIS A 219 34.44 -14.61 14.58
N GLN A 220 33.62 -14.14 15.51
CA GLN A 220 32.74 -14.99 16.34
C GLN A 220 31.76 -15.82 15.49
N ARG A 221 31.08 -15.19 14.52
CA ARG A 221 30.15 -15.88 13.60
C ARG A 221 30.86 -16.90 12.71
N GLY A 222 32.07 -16.59 12.26
CA GLY A 222 32.90 -17.47 11.46
C GLY A 222 33.26 -18.76 12.19
N LYS A 223 33.68 -18.65 13.45
CA LYS A 223 33.93 -19.81 14.32
C LYS A 223 32.71 -20.72 14.41
N LEU A 224 31.51 -20.15 14.61
CA LEU A 224 30.26 -20.92 14.63
C LEU A 224 29.99 -21.64 13.31
N PHE A 225 30.26 -20.99 12.17
CA PHE A 225 30.10 -21.61 10.86
C PHE A 225 31.04 -22.80 10.67
N HIS A 226 32.34 -22.65 10.99
CA HIS A 226 33.31 -23.73 10.88
C HIS A 226 32.98 -24.88 11.84
N ALA A 227 32.47 -24.57 13.04
CA ALA A 227 31.98 -25.56 13.98
C ALA A 227 30.85 -26.39 13.37
N LEU A 228 29.81 -25.72 12.85
CA LEU A 228 28.67 -26.38 12.22
C LEU A 228 29.07 -27.19 10.98
N SER A 229 29.94 -26.64 10.12
CA SER A 229 30.42 -27.33 8.92
C SER A 229 31.23 -28.58 9.26
N THR A 230 32.03 -28.52 10.33
CA THR A 230 32.79 -29.68 10.81
C THR A 230 31.85 -30.75 11.37
N TYR A 231 30.83 -30.36 12.13
CA TYR A 231 29.80 -31.27 12.61
C TYR A 231 29.05 -31.96 11.47
N GLN A 232 28.65 -31.22 10.42
CA GLN A 232 27.96 -31.80 9.27
C GLN A 232 28.81 -32.85 8.53
N LYS A 233 30.15 -32.69 8.53
CA LYS A 233 31.07 -33.63 7.88
C LYS A 233 31.45 -34.82 8.75
N LYS A 234 31.66 -34.62 10.05
CA LYS A 234 32.29 -35.59 10.95
C LYS A 234 31.39 -36.07 12.10
N GLY A 235 30.20 -35.49 12.22
CA GLY A 235 29.31 -35.71 13.36
C GLY A 235 29.84 -35.10 14.66
N LEU A 236 29.17 -35.45 15.76
CA LEU A 236 29.57 -35.02 17.09
C LEU A 236 30.75 -35.90 17.56
N PRO A 237 31.84 -35.31 18.07
CA PRO A 237 32.94 -36.08 18.66
C PRO A 237 32.46 -36.90 19.86
N LYS A 238 33.03 -38.11 20.03
CA LYS A 238 32.73 -38.99 21.17
C LYS A 238 32.89 -38.24 22.50
N GLY A 239 31.89 -38.38 23.37
CA GLY A 239 31.87 -37.74 24.70
C GLY A 239 31.53 -36.24 24.72
N SER A 240 31.39 -35.58 23.56
CA SER A 240 30.91 -34.18 23.53
C SER A 240 29.38 -34.13 23.67
N LYS A 241 28.85 -33.12 24.35
CA LYS A 241 27.41 -32.81 24.31
C LYS A 241 27.12 -31.80 23.21
N PRO A 242 25.97 -31.88 22.50
CA PRO A 242 25.62 -30.91 21.47
C PRO A 242 25.60 -29.45 21.92
N ALA A 243 25.10 -29.18 23.15
CA ALA A 243 25.00 -27.83 23.71
C ALA A 243 26.37 -27.15 23.89
N ASP A 244 27.39 -27.93 24.26
CA ASP A 244 28.74 -27.45 24.58
C ASP A 244 29.66 -27.40 23.35
N TYR A 245 29.23 -28.01 22.23
CA TYR A 245 30.07 -28.18 21.05
C TYR A 245 30.48 -26.85 20.43
N LEU A 246 29.56 -25.90 20.26
CA LEU A 246 29.83 -24.59 19.66
C LEU A 246 30.72 -23.69 20.53
N ALA A 247 30.66 -23.85 21.85
CA ALA A 247 31.45 -23.08 22.81
C ALA A 247 32.84 -23.69 23.07
N SER A 248 33.18 -24.78 22.39
CA SER A 248 34.42 -25.51 22.65
C SER A 248 35.67 -24.69 22.27
N PRO A 249 36.72 -24.66 23.12
CA PRO A 249 37.97 -23.97 22.83
C PRO A 249 38.67 -24.42 21.54
N ARG A 250 38.29 -25.58 20.99
CA ARG A 250 38.83 -26.08 19.72
C ARG A 250 38.62 -25.11 18.55
N TRP A 251 37.58 -24.27 18.60
CA TRP A 251 37.28 -23.30 17.54
C TRP A 251 38.16 -22.05 17.60
N GLU A 252 38.94 -21.87 18.67
CA GLU A 252 40.01 -20.85 18.72
C GLU A 252 41.16 -21.16 17.76
N LYS A 253 41.30 -22.42 17.33
CA LYS A 253 42.36 -22.86 16.40
C LYS A 253 42.02 -22.62 14.92
N VAL A 254 40.82 -22.16 14.61
CA VAL A 254 40.43 -21.86 13.21
C VAL A 254 41.18 -20.61 12.76
N ASP A 255 41.73 -20.64 11.56
CA ASP A 255 42.43 -19.49 10.99
C ASP A 255 41.55 -18.23 11.04
N ARG A 256 42.16 -17.11 11.45
CA ARG A 256 41.43 -15.84 11.65
C ARG A 256 40.89 -15.32 10.32
N LYS A 257 41.64 -15.43 9.22
CA LYS A 257 41.23 -14.93 7.90
C LYS A 257 40.08 -15.75 7.34
N GLU A 258 40.12 -17.07 7.49
CA GLU A 258 39.01 -17.96 7.14
C GLU A 258 37.76 -17.64 7.96
N SER A 259 37.92 -17.50 9.29
CA SER A 259 36.82 -17.14 10.19
C SER A 259 36.18 -15.80 9.80
N LEU A 260 36.99 -14.78 9.50
CA LEU A 260 36.46 -13.48 9.07
C LEU A 260 35.69 -13.58 7.75
N ARG A 261 36.19 -14.36 6.77
CA ARG A 261 35.51 -14.57 5.49
C ARG A 261 34.15 -15.25 5.67
N ALA A 262 34.10 -16.35 6.43
CA ALA A 262 32.86 -17.04 6.73
C ALA A 262 31.90 -16.16 7.54
N GLY A 263 32.42 -15.47 8.55
CA GLY A 263 31.67 -14.59 9.43
C GLY A 263 30.95 -13.44 8.72
N ARG A 264 31.62 -12.83 7.73
CA ARG A 264 31.01 -11.81 6.87
C ARG A 264 29.79 -12.34 6.11
N MET A 265 29.87 -13.57 5.60
CA MET A 265 28.76 -14.22 4.89
C MET A 265 27.60 -14.53 5.84
N ILE A 266 27.89 -15.01 7.05
CA ILE A 266 26.87 -15.24 8.08
C ILE A 266 26.19 -13.93 8.49
N PHE A 267 26.95 -12.86 8.66
CA PHE A 267 26.38 -11.55 9.00
C PHE A 267 25.43 -11.03 7.92
N ALA A 268 25.79 -11.18 6.64
CA ALA A 268 24.91 -10.86 5.52
C ALA A 268 23.66 -11.74 5.45
N MET A 269 23.78 -13.02 5.82
CA MET A 269 22.65 -13.93 5.92
C MET A 269 21.70 -13.54 7.06
N GLU A 270 22.21 -13.09 8.20
CA GLU A 270 21.37 -12.54 9.27
C GLU A 270 20.67 -11.25 8.83
N ARG A 271 21.34 -10.39 8.07
CA ARG A 271 20.68 -9.24 7.42
C ARG A 271 19.54 -9.68 6.50
N LEU A 272 19.72 -10.79 5.75
CA LEU A 272 18.66 -11.37 4.96
C LEU A 272 17.48 -11.86 5.83
N PHE A 273 17.72 -12.43 7.01
CA PHE A 273 16.63 -12.77 7.94
C PHE A 273 15.85 -11.52 8.38
N ARG A 274 16.55 -10.43 8.70
CA ARG A 274 15.93 -9.15 9.09
C ARG A 274 15.07 -8.58 7.95
N LEU A 275 15.54 -8.67 6.70
CA LEU A 275 14.77 -8.31 5.50
C LEU A 275 13.47 -9.12 5.34
N HIS A 276 13.36 -10.28 5.97
CA HIS A 276 12.15 -11.11 6.01
C HIS A 276 11.33 -10.93 7.30
N GLY A 277 11.66 -9.96 8.13
CA GLY A 277 10.94 -9.63 9.36
C GLY A 277 11.30 -10.50 10.57
N ILE A 278 12.32 -11.34 10.49
CA ILE A 278 12.84 -12.14 11.62
C ILE A 278 13.78 -11.25 12.42
N ARG A 279 13.46 -10.93 13.68
CA ARG A 279 14.17 -9.88 14.45
C ARG A 279 15.10 -10.41 15.54
N TYR A 280 14.78 -11.56 16.14
CA TYR A 280 15.44 -12.02 17.38
C TYR A 280 16.36 -13.21 17.15
N VAL A 281 16.02 -14.07 16.19
CA VAL A 281 16.84 -15.24 15.84
C VAL A 281 18.14 -14.80 15.14
N GLU A 282 19.23 -15.44 15.56
CA GLU A 282 20.59 -15.30 15.03
C GLU A 282 21.12 -16.65 14.54
N PHE A 283 22.23 -16.64 13.81
CA PHE A 283 22.82 -17.86 13.29
C PHE A 283 23.26 -18.83 14.39
N ARG A 284 23.63 -18.33 15.58
CA ARG A 284 23.96 -19.18 16.72
C ARG A 284 22.78 -20.09 17.12
N ASP A 285 21.55 -19.59 17.09
CA ASP A 285 20.36 -20.37 17.44
C ASP A 285 20.11 -21.45 16.39
N LEU A 286 20.23 -21.09 15.11
CA LEU A 286 20.14 -22.05 14.00
C LEU A 286 21.19 -23.14 14.12
N ALA A 287 22.46 -22.77 14.34
CA ALA A 287 23.55 -23.73 14.48
C ALA A 287 23.31 -24.71 15.64
N ARG A 288 22.77 -24.23 16.77
CA ARG A 288 22.38 -25.08 17.90
C ARG A 288 21.25 -26.02 17.56
N HIS A 289 20.22 -25.51 16.90
CA HIS A 289 19.10 -26.34 16.48
C HIS A 289 19.56 -27.44 15.50
N MET A 290 20.42 -27.10 14.54
CA MET A 290 21.02 -28.06 13.59
C MET A 290 21.95 -29.08 14.25
N LEU A 291 22.47 -28.79 15.44
CA LEU A 291 23.20 -29.75 16.30
C LEU A 291 22.26 -30.65 17.12
N ASN A 292 20.95 -30.56 16.89
CA ASN A 292 19.89 -31.25 17.66
C ASN A 292 19.81 -30.80 19.13
N VAL A 293 20.20 -29.56 19.45
CA VAL A 293 19.91 -28.98 20.77
C VAL A 293 18.40 -28.67 20.85
N PRO A 294 17.69 -29.12 21.91
CA PRO A 294 16.26 -28.84 22.04
C PRO A 294 15.94 -27.34 22.03
N ILE A 295 14.94 -26.92 21.27
CA ILE A 295 14.56 -25.49 21.11
C ILE A 295 14.27 -24.85 22.48
N LYS A 296 13.61 -25.57 23.39
CA LYS A 296 13.36 -25.12 24.77
C LYS A 296 14.64 -24.77 25.52
N TYR A 297 15.72 -25.50 25.29
CA TYR A 297 17.01 -25.21 25.90
C TYR A 297 17.65 -23.97 25.27
N ILE A 298 17.63 -23.86 23.93
CA ILE A 298 18.12 -22.67 23.20
C ILE A 298 17.41 -21.40 23.69
N TYR A 299 16.08 -21.45 23.76
CA TYR A 299 15.26 -20.33 24.23
C TYR A 299 15.60 -19.92 25.67
N LYS A 300 15.71 -20.88 26.60
CA LYS A 300 16.09 -20.60 28.00
C LYS A 300 17.46 -19.94 28.11
N GLU A 301 18.41 -20.34 27.26
CA GLU A 301 19.75 -19.75 27.28
C GLU A 301 19.79 -18.33 26.70
N ARG A 302 18.87 -18.01 25.78
CA ARG A 302 18.74 -16.66 25.21
C ARG A 302 18.22 -15.63 26.19
N LYS A 303 17.55 -16.06 27.28
CA LYS A 303 17.00 -15.18 28.33
C LYS A 303 16.15 -14.03 27.76
N LEU A 304 15.33 -14.32 26.77
CA LEU A 304 14.44 -13.31 26.18
C LEU A 304 13.35 -12.93 27.19
N SER A 305 13.25 -11.65 27.50
CA SER A 305 12.27 -11.12 28.47
C SER A 305 10.94 -10.82 27.81
N SER A 306 10.98 -10.34 26.57
CA SER A 306 9.79 -9.85 25.88
C SER A 306 9.22 -10.84 24.89
N ILE A 307 10.00 -11.77 24.33
CA ILE A 307 9.55 -12.72 23.29
C ILE A 307 9.23 -14.08 23.90
N GLY A 308 8.01 -14.58 23.65
CA GLY A 308 7.58 -15.89 24.12
C GLY A 308 8.18 -17.05 23.31
N TYR A 309 8.18 -18.25 23.91
CA TYR A 309 8.71 -19.47 23.29
C TYR A 309 8.12 -19.74 21.89
N ALA A 310 6.79 -19.59 21.74
CA ALA A 310 6.11 -19.88 20.47
C ALA A 310 6.54 -18.93 19.34
N MET A 311 6.74 -17.64 19.64
CA MET A 311 7.22 -16.67 18.66
C MET A 311 8.69 -16.92 18.31
N PHE A 312 9.53 -17.22 19.29
CA PHE A 312 10.93 -17.60 19.06
C PHE A 312 11.03 -18.86 18.18
N GLU A 313 10.26 -19.90 18.49
CA GLU A 313 10.20 -21.15 17.72
C GLU A 313 9.76 -20.90 16.28
N LYS A 314 8.73 -20.07 16.08
CA LYS A 314 8.29 -19.64 14.75
C LYS A 314 9.41 -18.94 13.98
N GLU A 315 10.05 -17.93 14.57
CA GLU A 315 11.16 -17.22 13.93
C GLU A 315 12.33 -18.17 13.60
N LEU A 316 12.62 -19.15 14.45
CA LEU A 316 13.69 -20.11 14.25
C LEU A 316 13.42 -21.00 13.03
N PHE A 317 12.20 -21.50 12.89
CA PHE A 317 11.81 -22.30 11.73
C PHE A 317 11.76 -21.48 10.44
N GLU A 318 11.29 -20.23 10.50
CA GLU A 318 11.34 -19.33 9.34
C GLU A 318 12.78 -19.05 8.90
N ALA A 319 13.69 -18.79 9.85
CA ALA A 319 15.10 -18.58 9.56
C ALA A 319 15.76 -19.85 8.99
N LEU A 320 15.38 -21.03 9.49
CA LEU A 320 15.88 -22.32 8.99
C LEU A 320 15.41 -22.58 7.56
N ARG A 321 14.16 -22.25 7.22
CA ARG A 321 13.65 -22.37 5.84
C ARG A 321 14.43 -21.46 4.89
N ILE A 322 14.65 -20.20 5.25
CA ILE A 322 15.46 -19.27 4.44
C ILE A 322 16.89 -19.78 4.29
N TYR A 323 17.50 -20.25 5.39
CA TYR A 323 18.84 -20.85 5.37
C TYR A 323 18.91 -22.02 4.39
N ASN A 324 17.97 -22.98 4.47
CA ASN A 324 17.95 -24.15 3.60
C ASN A 324 17.72 -23.78 2.13
N THR A 325 16.80 -22.87 1.83
CA THR A 325 16.59 -22.38 0.45
C THR A 325 17.86 -21.70 -0.08
N LEU A 326 18.59 -20.95 0.75
CA LEU A 326 19.87 -20.35 0.37
C LEU A 326 20.96 -21.40 0.12
N GLN A 327 20.99 -22.49 0.91
CA GLN A 327 21.95 -23.59 0.73
C GLN A 327 21.71 -24.39 -0.55
N GLN A 328 20.47 -24.44 -1.06
CA GLN A 328 20.12 -25.09 -2.32
C GLN A 328 20.58 -24.31 -3.56
N LEU A 329 20.99 -23.04 -3.41
CA LEU A 329 21.55 -22.26 -4.51
C LEU A 329 22.98 -22.73 -4.85
N ALA A 330 23.34 -22.57 -6.13
CA ALA A 330 24.74 -22.65 -6.56
C ALA A 330 25.61 -21.68 -5.73
N GLU A 331 26.83 -22.11 -5.42
CA GLU A 331 27.73 -21.39 -4.51
C GLU A 331 28.00 -19.96 -4.99
N GLU A 332 28.17 -19.77 -6.29
CA GLU A 332 28.44 -18.48 -6.91
C GLU A 332 27.27 -17.52 -6.72
N THR A 333 26.03 -18.00 -6.92
CA THR A 333 24.81 -17.20 -6.72
C THR A 333 24.62 -16.85 -5.26
N ARG A 334 24.82 -17.81 -4.35
CA ARG A 334 24.73 -17.59 -2.90
C ARG A 334 25.77 -16.56 -2.44
N HIS A 335 27.03 -16.74 -2.81
CA HIS A 335 28.11 -15.82 -2.46
C HIS A 335 27.88 -14.43 -3.05
N PHE A 336 27.34 -14.34 -4.26
CA PHE A 336 26.99 -13.05 -4.84
C PHE A 336 25.94 -12.30 -4.02
N ILE A 337 24.83 -12.97 -3.65
CA ILE A 337 23.76 -12.35 -2.84
C ILE A 337 24.34 -11.86 -1.52
N LEU A 338 25.05 -12.73 -0.80
CA LEU A 338 25.62 -12.40 0.50
C LEU A 338 26.68 -11.30 0.40
N ASP A 339 27.58 -11.34 -0.58
CA ASP A 339 28.60 -10.30 -0.78
C ASP A 339 27.99 -8.90 -1.00
N ARG A 340 26.87 -8.84 -1.73
CA ARG A 340 26.17 -7.57 -1.95
C ARG A 340 25.48 -7.05 -0.70
N LEU A 341 25.06 -7.93 0.20
CA LEU A 341 24.44 -7.58 1.47
C LEU A 341 25.46 -7.22 2.57
N ILE A 342 26.76 -7.49 2.38
CA ILE A 342 27.84 -7.06 3.29
C ILE A 342 28.12 -5.57 3.12
N GLY A 343 28.29 -4.87 4.25
CA GLY A 343 28.60 -3.44 4.27
C GLY A 343 27.48 -2.61 3.65
N ASP A 344 27.71 -1.31 3.48
CA ASP A 344 26.70 -0.42 2.92
C ASP A 344 26.75 -0.34 1.38
N LYS A 345 27.02 -1.46 0.70
CA LYS A 345 27.05 -1.51 -0.77
C LYS A 345 25.67 -1.29 -1.40
N VAL A 346 24.63 -1.79 -0.74
CA VAL A 346 23.23 -1.67 -1.17
C VAL A 346 22.32 -1.36 0.01
N ARG A 347 21.33 -0.49 -0.23
CA ARG A 347 20.21 -0.20 0.68
C ARG A 347 18.93 -0.69 0.03
N ILE A 348 18.12 -1.46 0.74
CA ILE A 348 16.97 -2.16 0.19
C ILE A 348 15.71 -1.68 0.91
N TYR A 349 14.83 -0.93 0.25
CA TYR A 349 13.65 -0.35 0.89
C TYR A 349 12.37 -1.10 0.49
N GLY A 350 11.49 -1.40 1.45
CA GLY A 350 10.15 -1.95 1.19
C GLY A 350 10.11 -3.47 0.93
N TYR A 351 11.23 -4.15 1.11
CA TYR A 351 11.33 -5.58 0.78
C TYR A 351 10.62 -6.48 1.80
N GLU A 352 10.62 -6.15 3.10
CA GLU A 352 9.93 -6.94 4.15
C GLU A 352 8.46 -7.19 3.78
N LYS A 353 7.71 -6.11 3.51
CA LYS A 353 6.30 -6.19 3.09
C LYS A 353 6.13 -6.97 1.79
N THR A 354 7.01 -6.76 0.82
CA THR A 354 6.93 -7.43 -0.49
C THR A 354 7.18 -8.93 -0.38
N SER A 355 8.18 -9.33 0.41
CA SER A 355 8.61 -10.71 0.54
C SER A 355 7.59 -11.57 1.30
N GLY A 356 6.83 -10.98 2.24
CA GLY A 356 5.86 -11.70 3.08
C GLY A 356 4.82 -12.51 2.33
N TYR A 357 4.47 -12.11 1.09
CA TYR A 357 3.46 -12.77 0.25
C TYR A 357 4.05 -13.74 -0.79
N LEU A 358 5.36 -13.88 -0.85
CA LEU A 358 6.04 -14.72 -1.85
C LEU A 358 6.51 -16.05 -1.23
N THR A 359 6.64 -17.08 -2.06
CA THR A 359 7.30 -18.35 -1.67
C THR A 359 8.78 -18.09 -1.36
N TYR A 360 9.42 -18.91 -0.51
CA TYR A 360 10.83 -18.71 -0.13
C TYR A 360 11.77 -18.63 -1.33
N GLU A 361 11.55 -19.45 -2.34
CA GLU A 361 12.32 -19.41 -3.58
C GLU A 361 12.10 -18.08 -4.33
N ASN A 362 10.84 -17.64 -4.47
CA ASN A 362 10.52 -16.40 -5.18
C ASN A 362 11.00 -15.15 -4.43
N ARG A 363 11.06 -15.18 -3.10
CA ARG A 363 11.72 -14.14 -2.29
C ARG A 363 13.18 -14.00 -2.73
N LEU A 364 13.94 -15.10 -2.76
CA LEU A 364 15.33 -15.09 -3.20
C LEU A 364 15.47 -14.70 -4.68
N LYS A 365 14.55 -15.10 -5.57
CA LYS A 365 14.58 -14.67 -6.99
C LYS A 365 14.43 -13.16 -7.08
N LEU A 366 13.48 -12.60 -6.35
CA LEU A 366 13.17 -11.18 -6.38
C LEU A 366 14.34 -10.32 -5.87
N ILE A 367 14.96 -10.71 -4.74
CA ILE A 367 16.15 -10.01 -4.24
C ILE A 367 17.34 -10.17 -5.21
N LEU A 368 17.54 -11.36 -5.80
CA LEU A 368 18.59 -11.58 -6.80
C LEU A 368 18.41 -10.69 -8.02
N VAL A 369 17.19 -10.55 -8.54
CA VAL A 369 16.90 -9.64 -9.67
C VAL A 369 17.27 -8.19 -9.32
N GLY A 370 16.90 -7.71 -8.14
CA GLY A 370 17.30 -6.37 -7.67
C GLY A 370 18.82 -6.20 -7.58
N LEU A 371 19.52 -7.18 -7.00
CA LEU A 371 20.98 -7.19 -6.86
C LEU A 371 21.71 -7.32 -8.21
N LEU A 372 21.15 -8.04 -9.18
CA LEU A 372 21.70 -8.10 -10.54
C LEU A 372 21.45 -6.80 -11.29
N GLY A 373 20.28 -6.19 -11.13
CA GLY A 373 19.95 -4.88 -11.69
C GLY A 373 20.88 -3.78 -11.17
N SER A 374 21.28 -3.84 -9.89
CA SER A 374 22.19 -2.85 -9.29
C SER A 374 23.60 -2.87 -9.92
N LYS A 375 24.00 -3.95 -10.59
CA LYS A 375 25.26 -3.99 -11.37
C LYS A 375 25.27 -3.04 -12.56
N LYS A 376 24.11 -2.52 -12.99
CA LYS A 376 24.01 -1.57 -14.11
C LYS A 376 24.42 -0.14 -13.75
N PHE A 377 24.74 0.14 -12.49
CA PHE A 377 25.34 1.40 -12.06
C PHE A 377 26.86 1.31 -12.06
N ARG A 378 27.55 2.43 -12.35
CA ARG A 378 29.02 2.48 -12.31
C ARG A 378 29.49 2.21 -10.88
N GLN A 379 30.52 1.38 -10.74
CA GLN A 379 31.08 0.97 -9.44
C GLN A 379 32.04 2.04 -8.90
N ASN A 380 31.55 3.25 -8.64
CA ASN A 380 32.35 4.33 -8.06
C ASN A 380 32.22 4.37 -6.52
N HIS A 381 32.28 3.21 -5.86
CA HIS A 381 32.08 3.04 -4.41
C HIS A 381 30.75 3.58 -3.82
N ALA A 382 29.89 4.21 -4.63
CA ALA A 382 28.60 4.75 -4.21
C ALA A 382 27.59 3.64 -3.90
N THR A 383 26.91 3.78 -2.76
CA THR A 383 25.82 2.92 -2.31
C THR A 383 24.68 2.93 -3.32
N VAL A 384 24.17 1.75 -3.69
CA VAL A 384 23.02 1.62 -4.59
C VAL A 384 21.74 1.37 -3.80
N CYS A 385 20.72 2.18 -4.00
CA CYS A 385 19.40 1.97 -3.41
C CYS A 385 18.53 1.10 -4.31
N ILE A 386 17.93 0.06 -3.73
CA ILE A 386 16.99 -0.84 -4.39
C ILE A 386 15.62 -0.60 -3.75
N ASN A 387 14.73 0.00 -4.52
CA ASN A 387 13.44 0.48 -4.09
C ASN A 387 12.31 -0.49 -4.46
N PHE A 388 11.76 -1.18 -3.47
CA PHE A 388 10.58 -2.04 -3.62
C PHE A 388 9.28 -1.35 -3.19
N LEU A 389 9.29 -0.05 -2.87
CA LEU A 389 8.11 0.61 -2.30
C LEU A 389 6.89 0.55 -3.24
N GLU A 390 7.07 0.75 -4.55
CA GLU A 390 5.98 0.62 -5.53
C GLU A 390 5.41 -0.81 -5.57
N LEU A 391 6.28 -1.81 -5.60
CA LEU A 391 5.88 -3.20 -5.57
C LEU A 391 5.16 -3.54 -4.25
N SER A 392 5.62 -3.01 -3.12
CA SER A 392 5.04 -3.22 -1.79
C SER A 392 3.62 -2.66 -1.65
N ARG A 393 3.24 -1.65 -2.45
CA ARG A 393 1.87 -1.13 -2.48
C ARG A 393 0.91 -2.04 -3.24
N LYS A 394 1.43 -2.82 -4.19
CA LYS A 394 0.64 -3.70 -5.06
C LYS A 394 0.61 -5.15 -4.58
N ILE A 395 1.59 -5.56 -3.78
CA ILE A 395 1.83 -6.97 -3.43
C ILE A 395 0.60 -7.66 -2.82
N GLU A 396 -0.14 -7.00 -1.93
CA GLU A 396 -1.34 -7.56 -1.28
C GLU A 396 -2.39 -8.03 -2.30
N LYS A 397 -2.56 -7.28 -3.40
CA LYS A 397 -3.53 -7.60 -4.45
C LYS A 397 -2.93 -8.43 -5.60
N ARG A 398 -1.61 -8.52 -5.69
CA ARG A 398 -0.90 -9.06 -6.87
C ARG A 398 0.09 -10.16 -6.55
N TYR A 399 0.16 -10.64 -5.32
CA TYR A 399 1.13 -11.66 -4.92
C TYR A 399 1.01 -12.95 -5.74
N GLU A 400 -0.20 -13.38 -6.11
CA GLU A 400 -0.41 -14.57 -6.93
C GLU A 400 0.13 -14.38 -8.35
N ALA A 401 -0.18 -13.23 -8.98
CA ALA A 401 0.33 -12.89 -10.30
C ALA A 401 1.88 -12.78 -10.30
N ILE A 402 2.46 -12.22 -9.23
CA ILE A 402 3.91 -12.11 -9.06
C ILE A 402 4.54 -13.50 -8.84
N ASN A 403 3.96 -14.36 -7.98
CA ASN A 403 4.43 -15.72 -7.79
C ASN A 403 4.34 -16.52 -9.10
N ALA A 404 3.21 -16.45 -9.81
CA ALA A 404 3.03 -17.10 -11.10
C ALA A 404 4.06 -16.63 -12.14
N TYR A 405 4.43 -15.35 -12.12
CA TYR A 405 5.48 -14.80 -12.98
C TYR A 405 6.88 -15.28 -12.60
N LEU A 406 7.21 -15.34 -11.30
CA LEU A 406 8.53 -15.71 -10.79
C LEU A 406 8.78 -17.23 -10.80
N ASN A 407 7.75 -18.06 -10.64
CA ASN A 407 7.83 -19.52 -10.63
C ASN A 407 8.62 -20.10 -11.83
N PRO A 408 8.30 -19.77 -13.10
CA PRO A 408 9.01 -20.31 -14.26
C PRO A 408 10.44 -19.77 -14.42
N LEU A 409 10.84 -18.72 -13.70
CA LEU A 409 12.18 -18.18 -13.78
C LEU A 409 13.16 -19.07 -13.02
N SER A 410 14.12 -19.66 -13.72
CA SER A 410 15.19 -20.42 -13.08
C SER A 410 16.22 -19.48 -12.45
N MET A 411 16.56 -19.73 -11.18
CA MET A 411 17.67 -19.09 -10.46
C MET A 411 18.99 -19.14 -11.25
N LYS A 412 19.29 -20.30 -11.84
CA LYS A 412 20.51 -20.53 -12.64
C LYS A 412 20.51 -19.64 -13.88
N LYS A 413 19.40 -19.62 -14.63
CA LYS A 413 19.27 -18.76 -15.83
C LYS A 413 19.37 -17.27 -15.48
N LEU A 414 18.75 -16.83 -14.39
CA LEU A 414 18.84 -15.44 -13.92
C LEU A 414 20.29 -15.03 -13.64
N TRP A 415 21.10 -15.94 -13.12
CA TRP A 415 22.51 -15.71 -12.83
C TRP A 415 23.39 -15.72 -14.09
N GLU A 416 23.22 -16.72 -14.95
CA GLU A 416 24.10 -16.97 -16.11
C GLU A 416 23.77 -16.06 -17.31
N ASP A 417 22.49 -15.74 -17.53
CA ASP A 417 22.05 -14.97 -18.70
C ASP A 417 21.87 -13.48 -18.39
N LYS A 418 22.90 -12.69 -18.73
CA LYS A 418 22.84 -11.22 -18.63
C LYS A 418 21.70 -10.60 -19.43
N ARG A 419 21.25 -11.24 -20.53
CA ARG A 419 20.13 -10.74 -21.37
C ARG A 419 18.81 -10.79 -20.61
N GLN A 420 18.66 -11.74 -19.68
CA GLN A 420 17.47 -11.85 -18.86
C GLN A 420 17.31 -10.66 -17.92
N VAL A 421 18.41 -10.16 -17.35
CA VAL A 421 18.41 -8.94 -16.53
C VAL A 421 18.05 -7.71 -17.39
N ASP A 422 18.60 -7.62 -18.61
CA ASP A 422 18.28 -6.55 -19.55
C ASP A 422 16.82 -6.57 -20.00
N HIS A 423 16.19 -7.74 -20.05
CA HIS A 423 14.77 -7.87 -20.35
C HIS A 423 13.91 -7.13 -19.31
N PHE A 424 14.22 -7.20 -18.02
CA PHE A 424 13.43 -6.49 -17.00
C PHE A 424 13.48 -4.97 -17.14
N PHE A 425 14.55 -4.40 -17.71
CA PHE A 425 14.63 -2.96 -17.99
C PHE A 425 13.82 -2.54 -19.24
N LYS A 426 13.57 -3.47 -20.16
CA LYS A 426 12.86 -3.22 -21.43
C LYS A 426 11.42 -3.73 -21.42
N ALA A 427 11.06 -4.54 -20.43
CA ALA A 427 9.76 -5.19 -20.33
C ALA A 427 8.63 -4.15 -20.22
N LYS A 428 7.47 -4.48 -20.79
CA LYS A 428 6.24 -3.69 -20.68
C LYS A 428 5.26 -4.27 -19.65
N THR A 429 5.43 -5.55 -19.30
CA THR A 429 4.57 -6.33 -18.39
C THR A 429 5.42 -7.32 -17.61
N GLY A 430 4.94 -7.80 -16.48
CA GLY A 430 5.68 -8.63 -15.53
C GLY A 430 6.48 -7.77 -14.55
N LEU A 431 7.60 -8.31 -14.10
CA LEU A 431 8.56 -7.59 -13.25
C LEU A 431 9.35 -6.56 -14.08
N LEU A 432 9.43 -5.35 -13.57
CA LEU A 432 10.06 -4.20 -14.24
C LEU A 432 11.20 -3.65 -13.37
N LEU A 433 12.32 -3.35 -14.01
CA LEU A 433 13.43 -2.62 -13.42
C LEU A 433 13.53 -1.24 -14.04
N ARG A 434 13.57 -0.19 -13.21
CA ARG A 434 13.72 1.19 -13.66
C ARG A 434 14.88 1.85 -12.94
N LYS A 435 15.78 2.48 -13.70
CA LYS A 435 16.72 3.45 -13.15
C LYS A 435 15.96 4.75 -12.93
N GLU A 436 15.94 5.21 -11.69
CA GLU A 436 15.28 6.46 -11.37
C GLU A 436 16.12 7.67 -11.84
N PRO A 437 15.51 8.87 -11.97
CA PRO A 437 16.25 10.08 -12.32
C PRO A 437 17.36 10.40 -11.32
N PHE A 438 17.14 10.12 -10.03
CA PHE A 438 18.15 10.28 -9.00
C PHE A 438 19.26 9.22 -9.13
N PRO A 439 20.55 9.59 -9.04
CA PRO A 439 21.66 8.67 -9.21
C PRO A 439 21.58 7.44 -8.29
N HIS A 440 22.05 6.29 -8.78
CA HIS A 440 22.20 5.06 -7.99
C HIS A 440 20.92 4.52 -7.34
N VAL A 441 19.73 4.83 -7.88
CA VAL A 441 18.46 4.26 -7.41
C VAL A 441 17.84 3.36 -8.48
N LEU A 442 17.56 2.12 -8.10
CA LEU A 442 16.86 1.11 -8.89
C LEU A 442 15.48 0.84 -8.28
N SER A 443 14.41 1.16 -8.99
CA SER A 443 13.06 0.78 -8.59
C SER A 443 12.63 -0.53 -9.23
N LEU A 444 11.95 -1.35 -8.42
CA LEU A 444 11.25 -2.54 -8.88
C LEU A 444 9.74 -2.29 -8.84
N ASP A 445 9.08 -2.66 -9.94
CA ASP A 445 7.64 -2.59 -10.06
C ASP A 445 7.11 -3.86 -10.73
N PHE A 446 5.80 -4.10 -10.60
CA PHE A 446 5.10 -5.14 -11.32
C PHE A 446 3.94 -4.54 -12.09
N ARG A 447 3.86 -4.89 -13.38
CA ARG A 447 2.75 -4.52 -14.25
C ARG A 447 2.10 -5.79 -14.77
N ASP A 448 0.82 -5.93 -14.48
CA ASP A 448 0.05 -7.06 -14.97
C ASP A 448 0.01 -7.09 -16.52
N ARG A 449 -0.15 -8.30 -17.08
CA ARG A 449 -0.49 -8.46 -18.50
C ARG A 449 -1.92 -8.01 -18.78
N ILE A 450 -2.77 -8.03 -17.76
CA ILE A 450 -4.16 -7.59 -17.83
C ILE A 450 -4.21 -6.06 -17.82
N ASN A 451 -4.63 -5.46 -18.94
CA ASN A 451 -4.83 -4.00 -19.05
C ASN A 451 -6.30 -3.61 -18.81
N ILE A 452 -6.70 -3.58 -17.54
CA ILE A 452 -8.06 -3.13 -17.17
C ILE A 452 -8.37 -1.70 -17.62
N PRO A 453 -7.48 -0.70 -17.47
CA PRO A 453 -7.76 0.66 -17.94
C PRO A 453 -8.16 0.71 -19.41
N GLN A 454 -7.50 -0.06 -20.27
CA GLN A 454 -7.84 -0.15 -21.69
C GLN A 454 -9.19 -0.82 -21.92
N LYS A 455 -9.52 -1.90 -21.17
CA LYS A 455 -10.83 -2.55 -21.25
C LYS A 455 -11.96 -1.61 -20.83
N VAL A 456 -11.77 -0.86 -19.74
CA VAL A 456 -12.70 0.16 -19.25
C VAL A 456 -12.86 1.29 -20.27
N THR A 457 -11.76 1.77 -20.84
CA THR A 457 -11.79 2.83 -21.87
C THR A 457 -12.59 2.39 -23.09
N TYR A 458 -12.34 1.17 -23.60
CA TYR A 458 -13.10 0.63 -24.73
C TYR A 458 -14.58 0.43 -24.38
N MET A 459 -14.88 -0.08 -23.19
CA MET A 459 -16.25 -0.25 -22.71
C MET A 459 -17.03 1.08 -22.75
N GLY A 460 -16.39 2.19 -22.37
CA GLY A 460 -16.97 3.54 -22.46
C GLY A 460 -17.29 4.03 -23.87
N THR A 461 -16.80 3.37 -24.92
CA THR A 461 -17.12 3.73 -26.33
C THR A 461 -18.34 3.00 -26.88
N ILE A 462 -18.82 1.96 -26.19
CA ILE A 462 -19.94 1.14 -26.66
C ILE A 462 -21.26 1.89 -26.42
N ASN A 463 -22.10 2.03 -27.43
CA ASN A 463 -23.41 2.70 -27.35
C ASN A 463 -24.61 1.75 -27.39
N ASN A 464 -24.37 0.46 -27.66
CA ASN A 464 -25.42 -0.55 -27.76
C ASN A 464 -25.38 -1.48 -26.54
N VAL A 465 -26.53 -1.70 -25.90
CA VAL A 465 -26.66 -2.47 -24.65
C VAL A 465 -26.21 -3.93 -24.84
N GLU A 466 -26.59 -4.57 -25.94
CA GLU A 466 -26.24 -5.96 -26.20
C GLU A 466 -24.73 -6.13 -26.45
N GLN A 467 -24.13 -5.21 -27.23
CA GLN A 467 -22.68 -5.16 -27.42
C GLN A 467 -21.95 -4.94 -26.10
N LEU A 468 -22.49 -4.08 -25.22
CA LEU A 468 -21.92 -3.80 -23.90
C LEU A 468 -21.95 -5.06 -23.00
N LYS A 469 -23.10 -5.73 -22.91
CA LYS A 469 -23.26 -7.01 -22.18
C LYS A 469 -22.31 -8.08 -22.71
N ASN A 470 -22.23 -8.25 -24.02
CA ASN A 470 -21.34 -9.21 -24.66
C ASN A 470 -19.87 -8.93 -24.36
N TYR A 471 -19.45 -7.67 -24.45
CA TYR A 471 -18.07 -7.27 -24.14
C TYR A 471 -17.72 -7.46 -22.66
N PHE A 472 -18.65 -7.14 -21.75
CA PHE A 472 -18.49 -7.35 -20.31
C PHE A 472 -18.33 -8.84 -19.99
N HIS A 473 -19.23 -9.71 -20.46
CA HIS A 473 -19.14 -11.15 -20.24
C HIS A 473 -17.89 -11.78 -20.87
N TYR A 474 -17.50 -11.33 -22.07
CA TYR A 474 -16.23 -11.74 -22.68
C TYR A 474 -15.04 -11.36 -21.80
N SER A 475 -15.02 -10.13 -21.28
CA SER A 475 -13.93 -9.64 -20.44
C SER A 475 -13.86 -10.38 -19.10
N LEU A 476 -14.99 -10.65 -18.45
CA LEU A 476 -15.05 -11.47 -17.24
C LEU A 476 -14.54 -12.90 -17.49
N ARG A 477 -15.00 -13.56 -18.56
CA ARG A 477 -14.50 -14.90 -18.94
C ARG A 477 -13.00 -14.88 -19.20
N SER A 478 -12.47 -13.81 -19.80
CA SER A 478 -11.03 -13.66 -20.02
C SER A 478 -10.26 -13.51 -18.70
N LEU A 479 -10.81 -12.82 -17.70
CA LEU A 479 -10.17 -12.68 -16.38
C LEU A 479 -10.12 -14.01 -15.64
N ARG A 480 -11.23 -14.76 -15.63
CA ARG A 480 -11.33 -16.07 -14.98
C ARG A 480 -10.45 -17.16 -15.58
N LYS A 481 -9.86 -16.93 -16.77
CA LYS A 481 -8.86 -17.84 -17.37
C LYS A 481 -7.48 -17.69 -16.74
N HIS A 482 -7.23 -16.62 -15.98
CA HIS A 482 -5.95 -16.45 -15.31
C HIS A 482 -5.88 -17.34 -14.06
N PRO A 483 -4.72 -17.96 -13.77
CA PRO A 483 -4.56 -18.88 -12.66
C PRO A 483 -4.39 -18.17 -11.30
N TYR A 484 -4.85 -16.93 -11.19
CA TYR A 484 -4.67 -16.08 -10.02
C TYR A 484 -5.87 -15.17 -9.81
N TYR A 485 -6.03 -14.67 -8.60
CA TYR A 485 -7.12 -13.82 -8.14
C TYR A 485 -7.25 -12.53 -8.97
N THR A 486 -8.45 -12.30 -9.50
CA THR A 486 -8.80 -11.14 -10.34
C THR A 486 -10.05 -10.38 -9.86
N GLU A 487 -10.58 -10.65 -8.66
CA GLU A 487 -11.86 -10.04 -8.24
C GLU A 487 -11.83 -8.50 -8.24
N ASP A 488 -10.70 -7.88 -7.88
CA ASP A 488 -10.59 -6.43 -7.90
C ASP A 488 -10.58 -5.84 -9.33
N TYR A 489 -10.23 -6.65 -10.33
CA TYR A 489 -10.42 -6.32 -11.74
C TYR A 489 -11.85 -6.59 -12.21
N GLU A 490 -12.49 -7.66 -11.73
CA GLU A 490 -13.89 -7.96 -12.02
C GLU A 490 -14.79 -6.83 -11.52
N LEU A 491 -14.58 -6.36 -10.28
CA LEU A 491 -15.30 -5.23 -9.69
C LEU A 491 -15.10 -3.93 -10.49
N GLN A 492 -13.88 -3.66 -10.97
CA GLN A 492 -13.63 -2.49 -11.82
C GLN A 492 -14.37 -2.57 -13.16
N LEU A 493 -14.46 -3.76 -13.75
CA LEU A 493 -15.23 -3.96 -14.98
C LEU A 493 -16.73 -3.85 -14.72
N GLU A 494 -17.21 -4.34 -13.59
CA GLU A 494 -18.62 -4.25 -13.18
C GLU A 494 -19.03 -2.79 -12.99
N GLN A 495 -18.25 -2.01 -12.24
CA GLN A 495 -18.50 -0.57 -12.06
C GLN A 495 -18.49 0.20 -13.39
N ALA A 496 -17.55 -0.14 -14.29
CA ALA A 496 -17.50 0.48 -15.62
C ALA A 496 -18.70 0.09 -16.48
N PHE A 497 -19.15 -1.16 -16.38
CA PHE A 497 -20.32 -1.68 -17.09
C PHE A 497 -21.60 -0.99 -16.61
N GLU A 498 -21.84 -0.95 -15.30
CA GLU A 498 -23.01 -0.32 -14.71
C GLU A 498 -23.07 1.17 -15.08
N LYS A 499 -21.97 1.89 -14.89
CA LYS A 499 -21.88 3.30 -15.27
C LYS A 499 -22.24 3.50 -16.74
N ARG A 500 -21.68 2.67 -17.62
CA ARG A 500 -21.92 2.83 -19.06
C ARG A 500 -23.34 2.44 -19.46
N LEU A 501 -23.92 1.43 -18.83
CA LEU A 501 -25.31 1.02 -19.04
C LEU A 501 -26.26 2.17 -18.68
N THR A 502 -26.05 2.81 -17.54
CA THR A 502 -26.83 3.99 -17.13
C THR A 502 -26.74 5.11 -18.18
N GLU A 503 -25.54 5.45 -18.65
CA GLU A 503 -25.35 6.50 -19.68
C GLU A 503 -26.10 6.18 -20.99
N ILE A 504 -26.08 4.92 -21.44
CA ILE A 504 -26.80 4.49 -22.65
C ILE A 504 -28.32 4.65 -22.44
N ILE A 505 -28.84 4.19 -21.31
CA ILE A 505 -30.28 4.25 -21.00
C ILE A 505 -30.74 5.71 -20.87
N GLU A 506 -29.95 6.56 -20.21
CA GLU A 506 -30.25 8.00 -20.14
C GLU A 506 -30.30 8.66 -21.52
N SER A 507 -29.39 8.28 -22.41
CA SER A 507 -29.42 8.75 -23.80
C SER A 507 -30.65 8.24 -24.54
N MET A 508 -31.07 6.98 -24.32
CA MET A 508 -32.30 6.43 -24.92
C MET A 508 -33.55 7.16 -24.41
N LEU A 509 -33.64 7.44 -23.11
CA LEU A 509 -34.75 8.21 -22.52
C LEU A 509 -34.81 9.63 -23.07
N SER A 510 -33.66 10.31 -23.20
CA SER A 510 -33.61 11.65 -23.79
C SER A 510 -34.00 11.68 -25.28
N GLN A 511 -33.61 10.65 -26.04
CA GLN A 511 -34.04 10.52 -27.43
C GLN A 511 -35.55 10.25 -27.52
N THR A 512 -36.07 9.39 -26.64
CA THR A 512 -37.50 9.06 -26.57
C THR A 512 -38.32 10.28 -26.18
N GLU A 513 -37.88 11.07 -25.22
CA GLU A 513 -38.50 12.36 -24.84
C GLU A 513 -38.62 13.29 -26.05
N LYS A 514 -37.55 13.43 -26.84
CA LYS A 514 -37.55 14.23 -28.07
C LYS A 514 -38.49 13.67 -29.13
N GLN A 515 -38.55 12.35 -29.30
CA GLN A 515 -39.47 11.70 -30.23
C GLN A 515 -40.93 11.90 -29.81
N MET A 516 -41.25 11.66 -28.54
CA MET A 516 -42.59 11.87 -27.97
C MET A 516 -43.06 13.32 -28.14
N ALA A 517 -42.15 14.30 -28.00
CA ALA A 517 -42.47 15.71 -28.20
C ALA A 517 -42.95 16.04 -29.63
N LEU A 518 -42.54 15.26 -30.64
CA LEU A 518 -42.91 15.46 -32.05
C LEU A 518 -44.18 14.71 -32.47
N ILE A 519 -44.64 13.74 -31.68
CA ILE A 519 -45.82 12.92 -32.02
C ILE A 519 -47.10 13.70 -31.73
N GLU A 520 -48.00 13.81 -32.71
CA GLU A 520 -49.32 14.48 -32.57
C GLU A 520 -50.49 13.49 -32.39
N ASP A 521 -50.27 12.21 -32.70
CA ASP A 521 -51.27 11.15 -32.61
C ASP A 521 -51.14 10.32 -31.32
N PHE A 522 -52.28 9.97 -30.70
CA PHE A 522 -52.30 9.23 -29.44
C PHE A 522 -51.87 7.77 -29.58
N GLU A 523 -52.23 7.12 -30.68
CA GLU A 523 -51.88 5.73 -30.94
C GLU A 523 -50.39 5.60 -31.25
N GLU A 524 -49.83 6.50 -32.06
CA GLU A 524 -48.39 6.57 -32.29
C GLU A 524 -47.60 6.79 -30.98
N LEU A 525 -48.07 7.69 -30.11
CA LEU A 525 -47.44 7.96 -28.82
C LEU A 525 -47.47 6.72 -27.91
N HIS A 526 -48.62 6.04 -27.86
CA HIS A 526 -48.80 4.84 -27.05
C HIS A 526 -47.96 3.66 -27.57
N ASN A 527 -47.83 3.52 -28.89
CA ASN A 527 -47.01 2.49 -29.52
C ASN A 527 -45.52 2.70 -29.21
N LEU A 528 -45.02 3.93 -29.29
CA LEU A 528 -43.63 4.25 -28.93
C LEU A 528 -43.33 3.96 -27.45
N PHE A 529 -44.25 4.34 -26.55
CA PHE A 529 -44.13 4.04 -25.13
C PHE A 529 -44.13 2.53 -24.87
N THR A 530 -45.07 1.80 -25.47
CA THR A 530 -45.21 0.36 -25.27
C THR A 530 -44.00 -0.41 -25.77
N ASP A 531 -43.46 -0.10 -26.96
CA ASP A 531 -42.24 -0.74 -27.49
C ASP A 531 -41.06 -0.60 -26.51
N LEU A 532 -40.82 0.62 -26.01
CA LEU A 532 -39.70 0.86 -25.12
C LEU A 532 -39.93 0.26 -23.72
N MET A 533 -41.17 0.29 -23.22
CA MET A 533 -41.53 -0.32 -21.94
C MET A 533 -41.40 -1.84 -21.96
N GLU A 534 -41.83 -2.51 -23.03
CA GLU A 534 -41.67 -3.96 -23.19
C GLU A 534 -40.18 -4.34 -23.20
N ARG A 535 -39.36 -3.56 -23.91
CA ARG A 535 -37.91 -3.79 -24.00
C ARG A 535 -37.13 -3.33 -22.78
N SER A 536 -37.75 -2.58 -21.86
CA SER A 536 -37.07 -1.94 -20.72
C SER A 536 -36.41 -2.95 -19.78
N PHE A 537 -37.02 -4.12 -19.56
CA PHE A 537 -36.45 -5.20 -18.74
C PHE A 537 -35.20 -5.80 -19.40
N ASP A 538 -35.29 -6.12 -20.69
CA ASP A 538 -34.18 -6.72 -21.44
C ASP A 538 -33.02 -5.73 -21.62
N LEU A 539 -33.32 -4.44 -21.74
CA LEU A 539 -32.33 -3.36 -21.79
C LEU A 539 -31.72 -3.03 -20.42
N GLY A 540 -32.34 -3.49 -19.32
CA GLY A 540 -31.82 -3.33 -17.96
C GLY A 540 -32.17 -1.99 -17.32
N PHE A 541 -33.35 -1.43 -17.60
CA PHE A 541 -33.82 -0.19 -16.97
C PHE A 541 -34.03 -0.39 -15.47
N SER A 542 -33.63 0.59 -14.67
CA SER A 542 -34.00 0.66 -13.26
C SER A 542 -35.50 0.92 -13.10
N GLU A 543 -36.00 0.74 -11.87
CA GLU A 543 -37.37 1.13 -11.52
C GLU A 543 -37.60 2.62 -11.75
N ASP A 544 -36.69 3.49 -11.27
CA ASP A 544 -36.75 4.93 -11.49
C ASP A 544 -36.76 5.32 -12.97
N GLN A 545 -35.99 4.63 -13.82
CA GLN A 545 -35.93 4.89 -15.26
C GLN A 545 -37.24 4.51 -15.96
N ARG A 546 -37.89 3.43 -15.53
CA ARG A 546 -39.22 3.03 -16.03
C ARG A 546 -40.30 3.99 -15.56
N HIS A 547 -40.24 4.45 -14.30
CA HIS A 547 -41.12 5.51 -13.81
C HIS A 547 -40.96 6.80 -14.62
N ARG A 548 -39.72 7.21 -14.88
CA ARG A 548 -39.46 8.39 -15.72
C ARG A 548 -40.04 8.23 -17.13
N LEU A 549 -39.92 7.06 -17.76
CA LEU A 549 -40.52 6.80 -19.07
C LEU A 549 -42.06 6.93 -19.02
N ASN A 550 -42.68 6.42 -17.95
CA ASN A 550 -44.11 6.57 -17.72
C ASN A 550 -44.52 8.04 -17.53
N ASP A 551 -43.75 8.82 -16.77
CA ASP A 551 -44.01 10.24 -16.55
C ASP A 551 -43.92 11.04 -17.85
N LEU A 552 -42.93 10.73 -18.71
CA LEU A 552 -42.79 11.34 -20.03
C LEU A 552 -44.02 11.07 -20.93
N TYR A 553 -44.50 9.82 -20.92
CA TYR A 553 -45.69 9.42 -21.66
C TYR A 553 -46.94 10.14 -21.16
N GLU A 554 -47.20 10.12 -19.85
CA GLU A 554 -48.36 10.78 -19.24
C GLU A 554 -48.34 12.30 -19.49
N PHE A 555 -47.19 12.94 -19.34
CA PHE A 555 -47.04 14.36 -19.60
C PHE A 555 -47.33 14.72 -21.06
N ARG A 556 -46.80 13.96 -22.03
CA ARG A 556 -47.07 14.23 -23.46
C ARG A 556 -48.53 13.95 -23.81
N LYS A 557 -49.10 12.87 -23.29
CA LYS A 557 -50.52 12.51 -23.48
C LYS A 557 -51.44 13.62 -22.99
N ASP A 558 -51.18 14.18 -21.82
CA ASP A 558 -51.97 15.30 -21.30
C ASP A 558 -51.78 16.59 -22.11
N ASN A 559 -50.58 16.85 -22.65
CA ASN A 559 -50.37 17.96 -23.58
C ASN A 559 -51.18 17.79 -24.87
N LEU A 560 -51.23 16.58 -25.45
CA LEU A 560 -52.07 16.29 -26.62
C LEU A 560 -53.55 16.52 -26.33
N LYS A 561 -54.06 16.08 -25.17
CA LYS A 561 -55.45 16.36 -24.76
C LYS A 561 -55.73 17.87 -24.70
N ARG A 562 -54.81 18.65 -24.14
CA ARG A 562 -54.95 20.11 -24.05
C ARG A 562 -54.90 20.77 -25.44
N GLN A 563 -54.00 20.32 -26.32
CA GLN A 563 -53.92 20.79 -27.70
C GLN A 563 -55.23 20.51 -28.44
N LYS A 564 -55.75 19.27 -28.32
CA LYS A 564 -57.01 18.90 -28.97
C LYS A 564 -58.23 19.64 -28.41
N LEU A 565 -58.28 19.84 -27.10
CA LEU A 565 -59.33 20.66 -26.47
C LEU A 565 -59.30 22.09 -27.00
N ARG A 566 -58.12 22.70 -27.12
CA ARG A 566 -57.98 24.07 -27.67
C ARG A 566 -58.41 24.14 -29.13
N GLU A 567 -57.98 23.18 -29.96
CA GLU A 567 -58.41 23.09 -31.37
C GLU A 567 -59.94 23.05 -31.47
N ILE A 568 -60.58 22.19 -30.68
CA ILE A 568 -62.05 22.08 -30.63
C ILE A 568 -62.67 23.39 -30.14
N GLU A 569 -62.14 24.01 -29.08
CA GLU A 569 -62.63 25.28 -28.56
C GLU A 569 -62.45 26.46 -29.54
N GLU A 570 -61.40 26.46 -30.36
CA GLU A 570 -61.17 27.46 -31.40
C GLU A 570 -62.19 27.30 -32.54
N ILE A 571 -62.42 26.07 -33.00
CA ILE A 571 -63.46 25.77 -34.01
C ILE A 571 -64.84 26.14 -33.47
N LEU A 572 -65.16 25.78 -32.23
CA LEU A 572 -66.44 26.10 -31.60
C LEU A 572 -66.71 27.61 -31.47
N LYS A 573 -65.68 28.47 -31.48
CA LYS A 573 -65.85 29.93 -31.49
C LYS A 573 -66.20 30.49 -32.87
N THR A 574 -65.91 29.77 -33.94
CA THR A 574 -66.14 30.22 -35.33
C THR A 574 -67.44 29.71 -35.91
N VAL A 575 -68.09 28.73 -35.28
CA VAL A 575 -69.38 28.16 -35.72
C VAL A 575 -70.51 29.16 -35.51
N LEU A 576 -71.28 29.42 -36.58
CA LEU A 576 -72.35 30.44 -36.57
C LEU A 576 -73.77 29.86 -36.66
N ASP A 577 -73.93 28.61 -37.07
CA ASP A 577 -75.24 27.94 -37.19
C ASP A 577 -75.27 26.52 -36.60
N ARG A 578 -76.48 25.97 -36.48
CA ARG A 578 -76.72 24.67 -35.84
C ARG A 578 -76.41 23.47 -36.72
N GLU A 579 -76.39 23.62 -38.04
CA GLU A 579 -76.04 22.53 -38.96
C GLU A 579 -74.52 22.33 -38.96
N GLU A 580 -73.74 23.40 -39.04
CA GLU A 580 -72.28 23.40 -38.95
C GLU A 580 -71.80 22.83 -37.59
N LEU A 581 -72.48 23.17 -36.49
CA LEU A 581 -72.18 22.60 -35.17
C LEU A 581 -72.44 21.08 -35.13
N ARG A 582 -73.50 20.60 -35.78
CA ARG A 582 -73.88 19.18 -35.81
C ARG A 582 -72.90 18.37 -36.64
N ASP A 583 -72.50 18.89 -37.80
CA ASP A 583 -71.52 18.24 -38.68
C ASP A 583 -70.14 18.14 -38.02
N HIS A 584 -69.71 19.19 -37.31
CA HIS A 584 -68.48 19.15 -36.52
C HIS A 584 -68.58 18.18 -35.34
N TRP A 585 -69.73 18.10 -34.66
CA TRP A 585 -69.95 17.13 -33.60
C TRP A 585 -69.86 15.70 -34.13
N GLU A 586 -70.47 15.38 -35.28
CA GLU A 586 -70.41 14.06 -35.89
C GLU A 586 -68.97 13.65 -36.24
N SER A 587 -68.17 14.58 -36.77
CA SER A 587 -66.74 14.37 -37.06
C SER A 587 -65.89 14.15 -35.80
N ILE A 588 -66.07 15.00 -34.77
CA ILE A 588 -65.31 14.93 -33.52
C ILE A 588 -65.73 13.71 -32.70
N LYS A 589 -67.01 13.32 -32.73
CA LYS A 589 -67.53 12.14 -32.05
C LYS A 589 -66.83 10.87 -32.51
N TRP A 590 -66.57 10.73 -33.82
CA TRP A 590 -65.81 9.59 -34.34
C TRP A 590 -64.36 9.59 -33.81
N TYR A 591 -63.68 10.74 -33.83
CA TYR A 591 -62.34 10.90 -33.26
C TYR A 591 -62.28 10.57 -31.76
N LEU A 592 -63.27 11.03 -30.99
CA LEU A 592 -63.40 10.77 -29.56
C LEU A 592 -63.60 9.27 -29.28
N GLN A 593 -64.47 8.60 -30.04
CA GLN A 593 -64.73 7.17 -29.88
C GLN A 593 -63.50 6.32 -30.21
N GLN A 594 -62.76 6.63 -31.28
CA GLN A 594 -61.57 5.89 -31.69
C GLN A 594 -60.43 6.01 -30.66
N ASN A 595 -60.28 7.18 -30.04
CA ASN A 595 -59.19 7.45 -29.11
C ASN A 595 -59.61 7.35 -27.62
N ARG A 596 -60.83 6.89 -27.33
CA ARG A 596 -61.41 6.78 -25.98
C ARG A 596 -60.51 6.08 -24.96
N ARG A 597 -59.78 5.07 -25.41
CA ARG A 597 -58.80 4.31 -24.60
C ARG A 597 -57.67 5.20 -24.02
N PHE A 598 -57.39 6.36 -24.62
CA PHE A 598 -56.27 7.23 -24.24
C PHE A 598 -56.66 8.41 -23.35
N PHE A 599 -57.86 8.97 -23.51
CA PHE A 599 -58.34 10.11 -22.70
C PHE A 599 -59.47 9.81 -21.72
N GLY A 600 -60.09 8.63 -21.82
CA GLY A 600 -61.14 8.20 -20.91
C GLY A 600 -62.47 8.94 -21.13
N LYS A 601 -63.54 8.40 -20.52
CA LYS A 601 -64.92 8.89 -20.70
C LYS A 601 -65.13 10.32 -20.18
N GLU A 602 -64.31 10.76 -19.22
CA GLU A 602 -64.41 12.10 -18.63
C GLU A 602 -64.07 13.20 -19.64
N PHE A 603 -63.06 12.99 -20.48
CA PHE A 603 -62.70 13.93 -21.53
C PHE A 603 -63.76 14.01 -22.62
N GLU A 604 -64.36 12.86 -22.99
CA GLU A 604 -65.50 12.84 -23.93
C GLU A 604 -66.69 13.65 -23.39
N ASN A 605 -67.03 13.46 -22.12
CA ASN A 605 -68.11 14.20 -21.45
C ASN A 605 -67.80 15.70 -21.37
N LEU A 606 -66.54 16.08 -21.15
CA LEU A 606 -66.11 17.47 -21.15
C LEU A 606 -66.32 18.12 -22.52
N ILE A 607 -65.93 17.44 -23.60
CA ILE A 607 -66.15 17.94 -24.97
C ILE A 607 -67.65 18.00 -25.28
N ALA A 608 -68.43 16.97 -24.93
CA ALA A 608 -69.88 16.97 -25.13
C ALA A 608 -70.56 18.18 -24.46
N LYS A 609 -70.19 18.47 -23.20
CA LYS A 609 -70.71 19.63 -22.47
C LYS A 609 -70.36 20.96 -23.16
N LYS A 610 -69.19 21.08 -23.77
CA LYS A 610 -68.78 22.28 -24.51
C LYS A 610 -69.62 22.48 -25.77
N PHE A 611 -69.94 21.41 -26.49
CA PHE A 611 -70.87 21.45 -27.62
C PHE A 611 -72.29 21.83 -27.18
N ASP A 612 -72.78 21.27 -26.07
CA ASP A 612 -74.10 21.61 -25.50
C ASP A 612 -74.17 23.11 -25.10
N GLU A 613 -73.10 23.66 -24.52
CA GLU A 613 -73.00 25.07 -24.15
C GLU A 613 -73.04 26.02 -25.37
N VAL A 614 -72.46 25.63 -26.50
CA VAL A 614 -72.50 26.41 -27.74
C VAL A 614 -73.85 26.25 -28.44
N TYR A 615 -74.42 25.04 -28.46
CA TYR A 615 -75.77 24.78 -28.97
C TYR A 615 -76.84 25.63 -28.27
N GLY A 616 -76.71 25.82 -26.96
CA GLY A 616 -77.59 26.70 -26.17
C GLY A 616 -77.40 28.21 -26.42
N LYS A 617 -76.27 28.63 -26.98
CA LYS A 617 -75.96 30.05 -27.29
C LYS A 617 -76.33 30.45 -28.72
N ILE A 618 -76.38 29.51 -29.65
CA ILE A 618 -76.82 29.73 -31.03
C ILE A 618 -78.35 29.82 -31.04
N ALA A 619 -78.88 31.02 -31.26
CA ALA A 619 -80.32 31.27 -31.32
C ALA A 619 -80.97 30.36 -32.39
N PRO A 620 -82.17 29.79 -32.13
CA PRO A 620 -82.84 29.01 -33.14
C PRO A 620 -83.07 29.88 -34.37
N SER A 621 -82.68 29.39 -35.55
CA SER A 621 -83.17 29.93 -36.81
C SER A 621 -84.69 29.92 -36.74
N LEU A 622 -85.28 31.11 -36.72
CA LEU A 622 -86.71 31.30 -36.98
C LEU A 622 -86.95 30.85 -38.42
N GLU A 623 -87.31 29.59 -38.61
CA GLU A 623 -88.01 29.18 -39.82
C GLU A 623 -89.44 29.73 -39.75
N ALA A 624 -89.75 30.58 -40.72
CA ALA A 624 -91.09 31.05 -40.99
C ALA A 624 -91.88 29.96 -41.73
N SER A 625 -93.08 29.70 -41.20
CA SER A 625 -94.23 28.96 -41.77
C SER A 625 -94.17 27.44 -41.76
#